data_AF-A0AAN8YY12-F1
#
_entry.id   AF-A0AAN8YY12-F1
#
_cell.length_a   1.000
_cell.length_b   1.000
_cell.length_c   1.000
_cell.angle_alpha   90.00
_cell.angle_beta   90.00
_cell.angle_gamma   90.00
#
_symmetry.space_group_name_H-M   'P 1'
#
loop_
_entity.id
_entity.type
_entity.pdbx_description
1 polymer ?
#
loop_
_entity_poly.entity_id
_entity_poly.type
_entity_poly.pdbx_seq_one_letter_code
_entity_poly.pdbx_strand_id
1 'polypeptide(L)'
;MAEEMKKISVIGISSLLLVAMVVGTVVMLKHPNNESGSDGQLSISNKAVAAICQSTEFKERCASTLSMAAGNTTDLKDIVEVAFQVTIYEIKQAMENSSTLKELANDPSTAEALRVCQKVLQFSIDDLSRTLEKFGGFENDTTEHFLNDLKVWLSGAITFQENCLDAFENTKGNAGEEMRKLLEASRELTTNGLDIITYLSSLISSVKLPINRRLLSEKASVENKLDADDDDDDDQINGFFLEFH
;
A
#
# COMPACT_ATOMS: atom_id res chain seq x y z
N MET A 1 -19.56 -1.75 -68.86
CA MET A 1 -18.19 -2.31 -68.95
C MET A 1 -17.39 -1.51 -67.93
N ALA A 2 -17.26 -2.03 -66.69
CA ALA A 2 -16.00 -2.59 -66.19
C ALA A 2 -14.83 -1.64 -66.51
N GLU A 3 -14.15 -1.02 -65.54
CA GLU A 3 -13.28 -1.74 -64.62
C GLU A 3 -13.07 -1.05 -63.27
N GLU A 4 -12.78 -1.91 -62.29
CA GLU A 4 -12.49 -1.69 -60.87
C GLU A 4 -11.18 -0.92 -60.63
N MET A 5 -11.18 0.00 -59.67
CA MET A 5 -9.98 0.31 -58.88
C MET A 5 -10.36 0.49 -57.40
N LYS A 6 -10.20 -0.60 -56.64
CA LYS A 6 -10.30 -0.65 -55.18
C LYS A 6 -9.38 0.39 -54.54
N LYS A 7 -9.95 1.36 -53.83
CA LYS A 7 -9.22 2.19 -52.88
C LYS A 7 -9.03 1.39 -51.59
N ILE A 8 -7.78 1.10 -51.25
CA ILE A 8 -7.38 0.47 -50.00
C ILE A 8 -7.73 1.44 -48.87
N SER A 9 -8.72 1.08 -48.05
CA SER A 9 -9.02 1.79 -46.82
C SER A 9 -8.28 1.09 -45.69
N VAL A 10 -7.18 1.70 -45.25
CA VAL A 10 -6.47 1.34 -44.02
C VAL A 10 -7.36 1.80 -42.86
N ILE A 11 -8.22 0.90 -42.38
CA ILE A 11 -8.93 1.06 -41.12
C ILE A 11 -8.68 -0.23 -40.34
N GLY A 12 -7.94 -0.11 -39.23
CA GLY A 12 -7.83 -1.19 -38.24
C GLY A 12 -6.43 -1.67 -37.90
N ILE A 13 -5.46 -0.78 -37.67
CA ILE A 13 -4.18 -1.17 -37.03
C ILE A 13 -4.25 -1.09 -35.50
N SER A 14 -5.33 -0.57 -34.91
CA SER A 14 -5.42 -0.45 -33.44
C SER A 14 -5.90 -1.71 -32.70
N SER A 15 -6.20 -2.81 -33.40
CA SER A 15 -6.79 -4.02 -32.77
C SER A 15 -5.93 -5.27 -32.87
N LEU A 16 -4.66 -5.17 -33.28
CA LEU A 16 -3.76 -6.32 -33.48
C LEU A 16 -2.65 -6.46 -32.41
N LEU A 17 -2.72 -5.75 -31.28
CA LEU A 17 -1.74 -5.87 -30.18
C LEU A 17 -2.29 -6.52 -28.91
N LEU A 18 -3.28 -7.41 -29.00
CA LEU A 18 -3.70 -8.24 -27.86
C LEU A 18 -3.93 -9.70 -28.27
N VAL A 19 -2.98 -10.27 -29.02
CA VAL A 19 -2.80 -11.73 -29.05
C VAL A 19 -1.33 -12.04 -28.82
N ALA A 20 -0.97 -12.21 -27.55
CA ALA A 20 0.15 -13.04 -27.14
C ALA A 20 -0.32 -13.92 -25.97
N MET A 21 -1.02 -15.02 -26.31
CA MET A 21 -1.03 -16.24 -25.51
C MET A 21 0.40 -16.83 -25.51
N VAL A 22 0.93 -17.61 -24.56
CA VAL A 22 0.57 -18.22 -23.26
C VAL A 22 1.87 -18.94 -22.85
N VAL A 23 2.26 -19.00 -21.57
CA VAL A 23 2.73 -20.26 -20.96
C VAL A 23 2.31 -20.28 -19.49
N GLY A 24 1.15 -20.89 -19.25
CA GLY A 24 0.85 -21.47 -17.94
C GLY A 24 1.41 -22.88 -17.88
N THR A 25 2.20 -23.16 -16.85
CA THR A 25 2.40 -24.53 -16.36
C THR A 25 2.19 -24.53 -14.85
N VAL A 26 0.92 -24.55 -14.44
CA VAL A 26 0.58 -25.19 -13.16
C VAL A 26 0.75 -26.69 -13.35
N VAL A 27 1.83 -27.24 -12.81
CA VAL A 27 1.93 -28.68 -12.59
C VAL A 27 1.03 -29.01 -11.41
N MET A 28 -0.27 -29.17 -11.68
CA MET A 28 -1.21 -29.74 -10.73
C MET A 28 -0.96 -31.24 -10.70
N LEU A 29 -0.25 -31.71 -9.67
CA LEU A 29 -0.11 -33.14 -9.41
C LEU A 29 -1.49 -33.71 -9.06
N LYS A 30 -2.15 -34.33 -10.05
CA LYS A 30 -3.33 -35.16 -9.81
C LYS A 30 -2.91 -36.44 -9.08
N HIS A 31 -3.11 -36.48 -7.78
CA HIS A 31 -3.30 -37.73 -7.05
C HIS A 31 -4.81 -38.03 -7.04
N PRO A 32 -5.27 -39.21 -7.49
CA PRO A 32 -6.65 -39.63 -7.28
C PRO A 32 -6.74 -40.29 -5.91
N ASN A 33 -7.52 -39.72 -5.00
CA ASN A 33 -8.56 -40.45 -4.25
C ASN A 33 -9.21 -39.59 -3.15
N ASN A 34 -10.53 -39.64 -3.17
CA ASN A 34 -11.49 -39.47 -2.07
C ASN A 34 -11.63 -38.08 -1.40
N GLU A 35 -12.61 -37.35 -1.94
CA GLU A 35 -13.77 -36.78 -1.24
C GLU A 35 -13.56 -36.30 0.21
N SER A 36 -13.53 -34.98 0.37
CA SER A 36 -14.22 -34.22 1.43
C SER A 36 -14.22 -32.75 1.01
N GLY A 37 -15.39 -32.23 0.63
CA GLY A 37 -15.54 -30.89 0.10
C GLY A 37 -15.18 -29.79 1.10
N SER A 38 -14.50 -28.75 0.60
CA SER A 38 -14.47 -27.41 1.20
C SER A 38 -14.19 -26.35 0.12
N ASP A 39 -15.02 -26.31 -0.92
CA ASP A 39 -15.00 -25.27 -1.96
C ASP A 39 -15.85 -24.04 -1.61
N GLY A 40 -16.23 -23.87 -0.33
CA GLY A 40 -17.04 -22.74 0.13
C GLY A 40 -16.25 -21.56 0.71
N GLN A 41 -15.00 -21.76 1.15
CA GLN A 41 -14.31 -20.78 2.01
C GLN A 41 -13.09 -20.11 1.37
N LEU A 42 -12.46 -20.75 0.37
CA LEU A 42 -11.31 -20.19 -0.36
C LEU A 42 -11.70 -19.04 -1.33
N SER A 43 -12.99 -18.90 -1.66
CA SER A 43 -13.47 -17.87 -2.61
C SER A 43 -13.76 -16.50 -1.97
N ILE A 44 -14.05 -16.47 -0.66
CA ILE A 44 -14.43 -15.23 0.04
C ILE A 44 -13.18 -14.40 0.39
N SER A 45 -12.09 -15.06 0.83
CA SER A 45 -10.80 -14.41 1.11
C SER A 45 -10.23 -13.70 -0.14
N ASN A 46 -10.21 -14.38 -1.30
CA ASN A 46 -9.67 -13.80 -2.54
C ASN A 46 -10.46 -12.59 -3.07
N LYS A 47 -11.79 -12.55 -2.89
CA LYS A 47 -12.60 -11.40 -3.31
C LYS A 47 -12.38 -10.18 -2.41
N ALA A 48 -12.24 -10.40 -1.10
CA ALA A 48 -11.93 -9.34 -0.14
C ALA A 48 -10.51 -8.77 -0.40
N VAL A 49 -9.52 -9.64 -0.57
CA VAL A 49 -8.15 -9.25 -0.95
C VAL A 49 -8.15 -8.48 -2.27
N ALA A 50 -8.86 -8.96 -3.29
CA ALA A 50 -8.95 -8.26 -4.58
C ALA A 50 -9.57 -6.87 -4.45
N ALA A 51 -10.62 -6.71 -3.63
CA ALA A 51 -11.26 -5.42 -3.41
C ALA A 51 -10.32 -4.43 -2.67
N ILE A 52 -9.62 -4.91 -1.63
CA ILE A 52 -8.65 -4.12 -0.86
C ILE A 52 -7.48 -3.71 -1.75
N CYS A 53 -6.87 -4.65 -2.47
CA CYS A 53 -5.71 -4.37 -3.33
C CYS A 53 -6.07 -3.56 -4.58
N GLN A 54 -7.34 -3.36 -4.89
CA GLN A 54 -7.74 -2.46 -5.96
C GLN A 54 -7.49 -0.99 -5.61
N SER A 55 -7.53 -0.64 -4.32
CA SER A 55 -7.27 0.73 -3.84
C SER A 55 -5.80 1.03 -3.63
N THR A 56 -4.89 0.08 -3.87
CA THR A 56 -3.44 0.25 -3.61
C THR A 56 -2.66 0.59 -4.88
N GLU A 57 -1.54 1.30 -4.70
CA GLU A 57 -0.57 1.59 -5.76
C GLU A 57 0.04 0.29 -6.32
N PHE A 58 0.62 -0.57 -5.47
CA PHE A 58 1.30 -1.80 -5.86
C PHE A 58 0.39 -3.03 -5.72
N LYS A 59 -0.59 -3.14 -6.63
CA LYS A 59 -1.66 -4.16 -6.56
C LYS A 59 -1.16 -5.60 -6.48
N GLU A 60 -0.17 -5.96 -7.29
CA GLU A 60 0.38 -7.33 -7.31
C GLU A 60 1.08 -7.68 -6.00
N ARG A 61 1.88 -6.75 -5.47
CA ARG A 61 2.55 -6.89 -4.17
C ARG A 61 1.54 -6.99 -3.03
N CYS A 62 0.49 -6.18 -3.06
CA CYS A 62 -0.62 -6.26 -2.12
C CYS A 62 -1.28 -7.64 -2.15
N ALA A 63 -1.67 -8.10 -3.35
CA ALA A 63 -2.36 -9.38 -3.50
C ALA A 63 -1.47 -10.54 -3.05
N SER A 64 -0.20 -10.57 -3.50
CA SER A 64 0.76 -11.60 -3.08
C SER A 64 0.94 -11.61 -1.57
N THR A 65 1.11 -10.45 -0.94
CA THR A 65 1.32 -10.35 0.51
C THR A 65 0.09 -10.81 1.27
N LEU A 66 -1.09 -10.26 0.97
CA LEU A 66 -2.30 -10.63 1.68
C LEU A 66 -2.73 -12.08 1.42
N SER A 67 -2.55 -12.60 0.21
CA SER A 67 -2.84 -14.02 -0.06
C SER A 67 -1.93 -14.97 0.70
N MET A 68 -0.65 -14.61 0.91
CA MET A 68 0.26 -15.43 1.73
C MET A 68 -0.07 -15.30 3.23
N ALA A 69 -0.47 -14.12 3.67
CA ALA A 69 -0.41 -13.76 5.07
C ALA A 69 -1.77 -13.78 5.78
N ALA A 70 -2.87 -13.49 5.06
CA ALA A 70 -4.24 -13.58 5.61
C ALA A 70 -4.77 -15.02 5.63
N GLY A 71 -4.23 -15.92 4.80
CA GLY A 71 -4.76 -17.28 4.66
C GLY A 71 -6.28 -17.29 4.41
N ASN A 72 -7.04 -17.89 5.32
CA ASN A 72 -8.50 -17.95 5.27
C ASN A 72 -9.22 -16.91 6.16
N THR A 73 -8.49 -16.02 6.85
CA THR A 73 -9.14 -15.00 7.67
C THR A 73 -9.80 -13.95 6.79
N THR A 74 -10.98 -13.51 7.20
CA THR A 74 -11.64 -12.32 6.64
C THR A 74 -11.69 -11.20 7.67
N ASP A 75 -11.06 -11.40 8.83
CA ASP A 75 -10.99 -10.37 9.86
C ASP A 75 -10.01 -9.29 9.42
N LEU A 76 -10.51 -8.06 9.34
CA LEU A 76 -9.74 -6.90 8.95
C LEU A 76 -8.57 -6.66 9.90
N LYS A 77 -8.75 -6.99 11.18
CA LYS A 77 -7.72 -6.88 12.21
C LYS A 77 -6.54 -7.77 11.90
N ASP A 78 -6.79 -9.05 11.64
CA ASP A 78 -5.74 -10.01 11.32
C ASP A 78 -5.01 -9.61 10.01
N ILE A 79 -5.77 -9.17 9.00
CA ILE A 79 -5.22 -8.71 7.72
C ILE A 79 -4.25 -7.55 7.92
N VAL A 80 -4.64 -6.53 8.70
CA VAL A 80 -3.80 -5.37 8.99
C VAL A 80 -2.60 -5.75 9.84
N GLU A 81 -2.79 -6.54 10.89
CA GLU A 81 -1.71 -6.97 11.78
C GLU A 81 -0.61 -7.72 11.00
N VAL A 82 -1.02 -8.70 10.19
CA VAL A 82 -0.06 -9.50 9.44
C VAL A 82 0.63 -8.66 8.35
N ALA A 83 -0.10 -7.79 7.64
CA ALA A 83 0.52 -6.91 6.64
C ALA A 83 1.65 -6.06 7.25
N PHE A 84 1.43 -5.52 8.45
CA PHE A 84 2.43 -4.72 9.15
C PHE A 84 3.60 -5.55 9.67
N GLN A 85 3.35 -6.76 10.17
CA GLN A 85 4.43 -7.68 10.54
C GLN A 85 5.33 -8.01 9.34
N VAL A 86 4.75 -8.22 8.15
CA VAL A 86 5.51 -8.43 6.91
C VAL A 86 6.30 -7.17 6.53
N THR A 87 5.71 -5.98 6.64
CA THR A 87 6.43 -4.72 6.40
C THR A 87 7.63 -4.56 7.34
N ILE A 88 7.46 -4.77 8.64
CA ILE A 88 8.54 -4.70 9.64
C ILE A 88 9.64 -5.72 9.30
N TYR A 89 9.25 -6.94 8.93
CA TYR A 89 10.19 -7.97 8.52
C TYR A 89 11.03 -7.53 7.31
N GLU A 90 10.41 -6.98 6.28
CA GLU A 90 11.10 -6.55 5.05
C GLU A 90 12.04 -5.36 5.31
N ILE A 91 11.66 -4.42 6.18
CA ILE A 91 12.57 -3.34 6.61
C ILE A 91 13.78 -3.92 7.35
N LYS A 92 13.56 -4.89 8.26
CA LYS A 92 14.66 -5.57 8.97
C LYS A 92 15.57 -6.31 7.99
N GLN A 93 15.01 -7.06 7.05
CA GLN A 93 15.79 -7.77 6.03
C GLN A 93 16.65 -6.82 5.19
N ALA A 94 16.13 -5.63 4.85
CA ALA A 94 16.90 -4.61 4.13
C ALA A 94 18.09 -4.08 4.95
N MET A 95 18.00 -4.12 6.29
CA MET A 95 19.05 -3.71 7.22
C MET A 95 20.00 -4.84 7.64
N GLU A 96 19.65 -6.10 7.36
CA GLU A 96 20.44 -7.26 7.75
C GLU A 96 21.69 -7.44 6.89
N ASN A 97 22.75 -7.94 7.53
CA ASN A 97 24.12 -7.99 7.03
C ASN A 97 24.32 -8.85 5.76
N SER A 98 23.88 -8.33 4.62
CA SER A 98 24.02 -8.93 3.29
C SER A 98 25.38 -8.63 2.68
N SER A 99 25.76 -9.36 1.63
CA SER A 99 26.95 -9.04 0.84
C SER A 99 26.91 -7.62 0.28
N THR A 100 25.73 -7.16 -0.14
CA THR A 100 25.51 -5.79 -0.63
C THR A 100 25.80 -4.77 0.46
N LEU A 101 25.28 -4.94 1.68
CA LEU A 101 25.58 -4.01 2.78
C LEU A 101 27.06 -4.00 3.17
N LYS A 102 27.72 -5.17 3.16
CA LYS A 102 29.16 -5.26 3.41
C LYS A 102 29.97 -4.52 2.34
N GLU A 103 29.55 -4.62 1.09
CA GLU A 103 30.18 -3.91 -0.02
C GLU A 103 30.00 -2.39 0.13
N LEU A 104 28.78 -1.94 0.46
CA LEU A 104 28.47 -0.55 0.76
C LEU A 104 29.24 -0.03 1.99
N ALA A 105 29.65 -0.89 2.92
CA ALA A 105 30.43 -0.49 4.08
C ALA A 105 31.96 -0.31 3.79
N ASN A 106 32.43 -0.65 2.59
CA ASN A 106 33.88 -0.58 2.28
C ASN A 106 34.39 0.83 1.99
N ASP A 107 33.54 1.72 1.46
CA ASP A 107 33.90 3.14 1.25
C ASP A 107 33.41 3.99 2.44
N PRO A 108 34.23 4.94 2.96
CA PRO A 108 33.85 5.73 4.12
C PRO A 108 32.56 6.56 3.94
N SER A 109 32.30 7.06 2.72
CA SER A 109 31.12 7.88 2.45
C SER A 109 29.85 7.04 2.43
N THR A 110 29.90 5.85 1.83
CA THR A 110 28.79 4.90 1.78
C THR A 110 28.55 4.23 3.13
N ALA A 111 29.60 4.01 3.93
CA ALA A 111 29.48 3.49 5.28
C ALA A 111 28.74 4.46 6.22
N GLU A 112 29.03 5.77 6.14
CA GLU A 112 28.29 6.77 6.91
C GLU A 112 26.84 6.90 6.43
N ALA A 113 26.61 6.91 5.12
CA ALA A 113 25.27 6.89 4.54
C ALA A 113 24.46 5.66 5.02
N LEU A 114 25.08 4.48 5.04
CA LEU A 114 24.47 3.25 5.54
C LEU A 114 24.12 3.35 7.03
N ARG A 115 24.99 3.94 7.85
CA ARG A 115 24.73 4.16 9.28
C ARG A 115 23.53 5.10 9.51
N VAL A 116 23.42 6.17 8.72
CA VAL A 116 22.27 7.09 8.75
C VAL A 116 21.00 6.37 8.32
N CYS A 117 21.05 5.64 7.21
CA CYS A 117 19.95 4.84 6.71
C CYS A 117 19.44 3.83 7.76
N GLN A 118 20.33 3.05 8.37
CA GLN A 118 19.96 2.10 9.42
C GLN A 118 19.27 2.78 10.60
N LYS A 119 19.74 3.98 10.99
CA LYS A 119 19.14 4.75 12.09
C LYS A 119 17.70 5.16 11.75
N VAL A 120 17.46 5.71 10.56
CA VAL A 120 16.11 6.18 10.18
C VAL A 120 15.15 5.02 9.95
N LEU A 121 15.60 3.90 9.39
CA LEU A 121 14.77 2.69 9.22
C LEU A 121 14.44 2.03 10.57
N GLN A 122 15.31 2.15 11.57
CA GLN A 122 14.99 1.72 12.93
C GLN A 122 13.82 2.50 13.52
N PHE A 123 13.72 3.81 13.24
CA PHE A 123 12.54 4.59 13.64
C PHE A 123 11.27 4.07 12.98
N SER A 124 11.30 3.70 11.70
CA SER A 124 10.17 3.04 11.04
C SER A 124 9.75 1.75 11.76
N ILE A 125 10.72 0.90 12.12
CA ILE A 125 10.44 -0.36 12.83
C ILE A 125 9.79 -0.08 14.19
N ASP A 126 10.33 0.86 14.95
CA ASP A 126 9.85 1.18 16.29
C ASP A 126 8.41 1.73 16.23
N ASP A 127 8.14 2.63 15.28
CA ASP A 127 6.83 3.27 15.10
C ASP A 127 5.77 2.27 14.63
N LEU A 128 6.10 1.41 13.65
CA LEU A 128 5.20 0.34 13.21
C LEU A 128 4.93 -0.67 14.33
N SER A 129 5.95 -1.02 15.12
CA SER A 129 5.80 -1.98 16.24
C SER A 129 4.91 -1.43 17.36
N ARG A 130 5.11 -0.17 17.76
CA ARG A 130 4.24 0.51 18.76
C ARG A 130 2.79 0.56 18.29
N THR A 131 2.58 0.71 16.98
CA THR A 131 1.23 0.72 16.42
C THR A 131 0.54 -0.63 16.56
N LEU A 132 1.26 -1.73 16.32
CA LEU A 132 0.75 -3.09 16.54
C LEU A 132 0.45 -3.37 18.02
N GLU A 133 1.30 -2.92 18.94
CA GLU A 133 1.08 -3.08 20.38
C GLU A 133 -0.22 -2.39 20.85
N LYS A 134 -0.46 -1.16 20.37
CA LYS A 134 -1.72 -0.45 20.63
C LYS A 134 -2.93 -1.18 20.06
N PHE A 135 -2.78 -1.88 18.95
CA PHE A 135 -3.86 -2.58 18.27
C PHE A 135 -4.37 -3.83 18.99
N GLY A 136 -3.47 -4.52 19.71
CA GLY A 136 -3.81 -5.72 20.49
C GLY A 136 -4.76 -5.47 21.66
N GLY A 137 -5.04 -4.20 22.02
CA GLY A 137 -5.59 -3.85 23.34
C GLY A 137 -7.01 -3.28 23.45
N PHE A 138 -7.82 -3.07 22.40
CA PHE A 138 -9.05 -2.25 22.53
C PHE A 138 -10.33 -2.70 21.78
N GLU A 139 -11.47 -2.35 22.42
CA GLU A 139 -12.87 -2.42 21.95
C GLU A 139 -13.31 -1.19 21.10
N ASN A 140 -14.40 -1.39 20.34
CA ASN A 140 -14.99 -0.61 19.21
C ASN A 140 -14.94 0.94 19.11
N ASP A 141 -14.71 1.73 20.16
CA ASP A 141 -14.68 3.21 20.04
C ASP A 141 -13.30 3.75 19.60
N THR A 142 -12.33 2.84 19.44
CA THR A 142 -10.93 3.14 19.16
C THR A 142 -10.53 2.94 17.71
N THR A 143 -11.38 2.36 16.85
CA THR A 143 -10.99 1.97 15.48
C THR A 143 -10.61 3.17 14.61
N GLU A 144 -11.31 4.30 14.71
CA GLU A 144 -10.99 5.49 13.91
C GLU A 144 -9.69 6.15 14.37
N HIS A 145 -9.51 6.30 15.68
CA HIS A 145 -8.25 6.77 16.25
C HIS A 145 -7.08 5.85 15.87
N PHE A 146 -7.31 4.54 15.90
CA PHE A 146 -6.33 3.55 15.49
C PHE A 146 -5.96 3.67 14.00
N LEU A 147 -6.94 3.80 13.10
CA LEU A 147 -6.66 4.00 11.67
C LEU A 147 -5.95 5.33 11.40
N ASN A 148 -6.24 6.37 12.18
CA ASN A 148 -5.51 7.64 12.06
C ASN A 148 -4.08 7.54 12.57
N ASP A 149 -3.85 6.88 13.71
CA ASP A 149 -2.50 6.56 14.18
C ASP A 149 -1.73 5.79 13.09
N LEU A 150 -2.33 4.73 12.52
CA LEU A 150 -1.72 3.94 11.44
C LEU A 150 -1.32 4.79 10.23
N LYS A 151 -2.18 5.72 9.77
CA LYS A 151 -1.84 6.62 8.65
C LYS A 151 -0.61 7.46 8.96
N VAL A 152 -0.54 8.02 10.17
CA VAL A 152 0.58 8.86 10.60
C VAL A 152 1.87 8.03 10.61
N TRP A 153 1.85 6.86 11.24
CA TRP A 153 3.05 6.03 11.37
C TRP A 153 3.52 5.45 10.03
N LEU A 154 2.61 5.04 9.16
CA LEU A 154 2.96 4.59 7.80
C LEU A 154 3.51 5.74 6.94
N SER A 155 2.94 6.94 7.02
CA SER A 155 3.47 8.11 6.32
C SER A 155 4.87 8.48 6.82
N GLY A 156 5.10 8.37 8.13
CA GLY A 156 6.43 8.51 8.74
C GLY A 156 7.40 7.44 8.25
N ALA A 157 6.99 6.17 8.19
CA ALA A 157 7.82 5.08 7.70
C ALA A 157 8.25 5.26 6.23
N ILE A 158 7.35 5.74 5.36
CA ILE A 158 7.67 6.12 3.97
C ILE A 158 8.72 7.23 3.96
N THR A 159 8.52 8.27 4.78
CA THR A 159 9.46 9.40 4.89
C THR A 159 10.84 8.94 5.35
N PHE A 160 10.92 8.02 6.32
CA PHE A 160 12.18 7.45 6.78
C PHE A 160 12.86 6.56 5.73
N GLN A 161 12.09 5.82 4.93
CA GLN A 161 12.63 5.09 3.78
C GLN A 161 13.23 6.04 2.74
N GLU A 162 12.56 7.16 2.41
CA GLU A 162 13.13 8.18 1.53
C GLU A 162 14.38 8.84 2.13
N ASN A 163 14.34 9.24 3.41
CA ASN A 163 15.51 9.80 4.09
C ASN A 163 16.71 8.84 4.12
N CYS A 164 16.47 7.53 4.18
CA CYS A 164 17.55 6.55 4.02
C CYS A 164 18.17 6.67 2.63
N LEU A 165 17.38 6.77 1.57
CA LEU A 165 17.87 6.88 0.19
C LEU A 165 18.58 8.22 -0.04
N ASP A 166 18.08 9.29 0.54
CA ASP A 166 18.69 10.63 0.49
C ASP A 166 20.10 10.64 1.08
N ALA A 167 20.35 9.82 2.11
CA ALA A 167 21.68 9.66 2.69
C ALA A 167 22.73 9.18 1.67
N PHE A 168 22.30 8.52 0.59
CA PHE A 168 23.18 8.02 -0.46
C PHE A 168 23.35 8.96 -1.66
N GLU A 169 22.61 10.07 -1.78
CA GLU A 169 22.66 10.96 -2.95
C GLU A 169 24.06 11.51 -3.25
N ASN A 170 24.87 11.74 -2.21
CA ASN A 170 26.21 12.29 -2.33
C ASN A 170 27.31 11.22 -2.32
N THR A 171 26.93 9.94 -2.34
CA THR A 171 27.89 8.82 -2.39
C THR A 171 28.33 8.54 -3.82
N LYS A 172 29.51 7.95 -3.99
CA LYS A 172 30.03 7.60 -5.32
C LYS A 172 29.49 6.23 -5.76
N GLY A 173 29.32 6.05 -7.07
CA GLY A 173 28.97 4.77 -7.67
C GLY A 173 27.47 4.47 -7.62
N ASN A 174 27.11 3.19 -7.50
CA ASN A 174 25.73 2.69 -7.53
C ASN A 174 25.15 2.45 -6.12
N ALA A 175 25.78 2.97 -5.07
CA ALA A 175 25.42 2.65 -3.70
C ALA A 175 23.95 2.97 -3.34
N GLY A 176 23.47 4.15 -3.73
CA GLY A 176 22.07 4.53 -3.53
C GLY A 176 21.08 3.69 -4.33
N GLU A 177 21.47 3.22 -5.52
CA GLU A 177 20.63 2.35 -6.34
C GLU A 177 20.54 0.94 -5.74
N GLU A 178 21.65 0.40 -5.23
CA GLU A 178 21.64 -0.87 -4.51
C GLU A 178 20.81 -0.79 -3.23
N MET A 179 20.90 0.32 -2.48
CA MET A 179 20.04 0.54 -1.32
C MET A 179 18.56 0.67 -1.72
N ARG A 180 18.25 1.35 -2.83
CA ARG A 180 16.89 1.44 -3.35
C ARG A 180 16.29 0.07 -3.66
N LYS A 181 17.06 -0.82 -4.27
CA LYS A 181 16.64 -2.21 -4.53
C LYS A 181 16.43 -3.00 -3.23
N LEU A 182 17.33 -2.83 -2.26
CA LEU A 182 17.18 -3.48 -0.95
C LEU A 182 15.89 -3.05 -0.24
N LEU A 183 15.50 -1.79 -0.39
CA LEU A 183 14.29 -1.24 0.24
C LEU A 183 13.02 -1.37 -0.59
N GLU A 184 13.10 -1.71 -1.87
CA GLU A 184 11.96 -1.75 -2.81
C GLU A 184 10.78 -2.51 -2.21
N ALA A 185 11.04 -3.76 -1.81
CA ALA A 185 10.09 -4.64 -1.14
C ALA A 185 9.38 -3.96 0.04
N SER A 186 10.12 -3.29 0.91
CA SER A 186 9.58 -2.63 2.10
C SER A 186 8.82 -1.34 1.78
N ARG A 187 9.26 -0.59 0.75
CA ARG A 187 8.61 0.66 0.30
C ARG A 187 7.25 0.37 -0.30
N GLU A 188 7.17 -0.61 -1.21
CA GLU A 188 5.91 -1.02 -1.81
C GLU A 188 4.88 -1.46 -0.76
N LEU A 189 5.33 -2.23 0.24
CA LEU A 189 4.47 -2.70 1.32
C LEU A 189 4.01 -1.57 2.24
N THR A 190 4.88 -0.63 2.55
CA THR A 190 4.54 0.52 3.40
C THR A 190 3.54 1.42 2.69
N THR A 191 3.76 1.72 1.41
CA THR A 191 2.81 2.47 0.57
C THR A 191 1.47 1.76 0.45
N ASN A 192 1.47 0.46 0.13
CA ASN A 192 0.23 -0.32 0.08
C ASN A 192 -0.49 -0.31 1.43
N GLY A 193 0.24 -0.41 2.55
CA GLY A 193 -0.33 -0.30 3.89
C GLY A 193 -1.08 1.01 4.08
N LEU A 194 -0.48 2.13 3.66
CA LEU A 194 -1.10 3.45 3.77
C LEU A 194 -2.37 3.57 2.92
N ASP A 195 -2.34 3.05 1.71
CA ASP A 195 -3.50 3.02 0.82
C ASP A 195 -4.65 2.21 1.41
N ILE A 196 -4.35 1.03 1.97
CA ILE A 196 -5.34 0.16 2.62
C ILE A 196 -5.99 0.89 3.80
N ILE A 197 -5.19 1.44 4.71
CA ILE A 197 -5.73 2.13 5.89
C ILE A 197 -6.51 3.39 5.51
N THR A 198 -6.07 4.11 4.47
CA THR A 198 -6.79 5.27 3.94
C THR A 198 -8.14 4.87 3.36
N TYR A 199 -8.18 3.80 2.57
CA TYR A 199 -9.41 3.24 2.03
C TYR A 199 -10.37 2.80 3.15
N LEU A 200 -9.88 2.05 4.15
CA LEU A 200 -10.71 1.57 5.26
C LEU A 200 -11.26 2.71 6.12
N SER A 201 -10.45 3.73 6.39
CA SER A 201 -10.91 4.92 7.10
C SER A 201 -12.02 5.64 6.33
N SER A 202 -11.89 5.77 5.01
CA SER A 202 -12.95 6.35 4.16
C SER A 202 -14.25 5.54 4.21
N LEU A 203 -14.15 4.20 4.17
CA LEU A 203 -15.32 3.33 4.32
C LEU A 203 -16.04 3.56 5.65
N ILE A 204 -15.30 3.57 6.76
CA ILE A 204 -15.87 3.77 8.10
C ILE A 204 -16.53 5.15 8.21
N SER A 205 -15.87 6.21 7.74
CA SER A 205 -16.45 7.55 7.72
C SER A 205 -17.73 7.61 6.89
N SER A 206 -17.78 6.94 5.73
CA SER A 206 -18.97 6.89 4.87
C SER A 206 -20.16 6.15 5.50
N VAL A 207 -19.90 5.15 6.34
CA VAL A 207 -20.93 4.40 7.08
C VAL A 207 -21.43 5.19 8.30
N LYS A 208 -20.56 5.98 8.94
CA LYS A 208 -20.90 6.83 10.10
C LYS A 208 -21.68 8.09 9.73
N LEU A 209 -21.68 8.53 8.47
CA LEU A 209 -22.58 9.59 8.04
C LEU A 209 -24.04 9.15 8.30
N PRO A 210 -24.87 9.96 8.96
CA PRO A 210 -26.29 9.66 9.05
C PRO A 210 -26.83 9.67 7.62
N ILE A 211 -27.01 8.47 7.06
CA ILE A 211 -27.61 8.28 5.76
C ILE A 211 -29.08 8.65 5.92
N ASN A 212 -29.38 9.95 5.87
CA ASN A 212 -30.68 10.46 5.42
C ASN A 212 -30.80 10.05 3.96
N ARG A 213 -31.17 8.78 3.76
CA ARG A 213 -31.40 8.14 2.48
C ARG A 213 -32.70 8.71 1.91
N ARG A 214 -32.67 9.98 1.49
CA ARG A 214 -33.68 10.56 0.60
C ARG A 214 -33.43 10.00 -0.79
N LEU A 215 -33.92 8.79 -1.03
CA LEU A 215 -34.30 8.39 -2.37
C LEU A 215 -35.65 9.05 -2.70
N LEU A 216 -35.70 9.60 -3.92
CA LEU A 216 -36.86 10.15 -4.63
C LEU A 216 -37.37 11.51 -4.11
N SER A 217 -36.79 12.60 -4.63
CA SER A 217 -37.65 13.71 -5.04
C SER A 217 -37.06 14.44 -6.25
N GLU A 218 -37.92 14.45 -7.26
CA GLU A 218 -37.85 15.11 -8.54
C GLU A 218 -37.54 16.61 -8.45
N LYS A 219 -36.96 17.13 -9.54
CA LYS A 219 -36.69 18.54 -9.88
C LYS A 219 -35.54 19.21 -9.11
N ALA A 220 -34.39 19.18 -9.77
CA ALA A 220 -33.48 20.31 -9.75
C ALA A 220 -34.22 21.55 -10.29
N SER A 221 -34.65 22.42 -9.40
CA SER A 221 -34.77 23.85 -9.69
C SER A 221 -33.66 24.56 -8.95
N VAL A 222 -32.76 25.09 -9.76
CA VAL A 222 -31.75 26.10 -9.48
C VAL A 222 -32.33 27.20 -8.59
N GLU A 223 -31.64 27.54 -7.50
CA GLU A 223 -31.48 28.95 -7.13
C GLU A 223 -30.16 29.14 -6.37
N ASN A 224 -29.26 29.88 -7.02
CA ASN A 224 -28.14 30.54 -6.38
C ASN A 224 -28.69 31.52 -5.35
N LYS A 225 -28.15 31.51 -4.14
CA LYS A 225 -27.97 32.76 -3.40
C LYS A 225 -26.71 32.72 -2.56
N LEU A 226 -25.76 33.50 -3.05
CA LEU A 226 -24.64 34.09 -2.34
C LEU A 226 -25.19 34.82 -1.11
N ASP A 227 -24.63 34.59 0.07
CA ASP A 227 -24.39 35.63 1.06
C ASP A 227 -23.16 35.18 1.88
N ALA A 228 -22.15 36.03 1.86
CA ALA A 228 -20.99 36.00 2.72
C ALA A 228 -21.40 36.47 4.11
N ASP A 229 -20.77 35.94 5.15
CA ASP A 229 -20.30 36.72 6.30
C ASP A 229 -19.17 35.95 6.99
N ASP A 230 -18.08 36.69 7.21
CA ASP A 230 -16.84 36.35 7.87
C ASP A 230 -17.02 36.12 9.39
N ASP A 231 -16.17 35.27 9.98
CA ASP A 231 -15.14 35.67 10.96
C ASP A 231 -14.73 34.49 11.88
N ASP A 232 -13.40 34.33 11.95
CA ASP A 232 -12.55 33.87 13.06
C ASP A 232 -12.70 32.47 13.67
N ASP A 233 -11.75 31.59 13.35
CA ASP A 233 -10.84 30.98 14.34
C ASP A 233 -9.69 30.24 13.63
N ASP A 234 -8.57 30.94 13.48
CA ASP A 234 -7.26 30.44 13.07
C ASP A 234 -6.41 30.33 14.35
N ASP A 235 -6.11 29.11 14.81
CA ASP A 235 -4.89 28.75 15.58
C ASP A 235 -5.01 27.35 16.22
N GLN A 236 -4.65 26.29 15.48
CA GLN A 236 -3.85 25.19 16.05
C GLN A 236 -3.27 24.21 15.01
N ILE A 237 -2.55 24.71 14.00
CA ILE A 237 -1.68 23.85 13.18
C ILE A 237 -0.28 24.44 13.17
N ASN A 238 0.42 24.36 14.31
CA ASN A 238 1.88 24.58 14.40
C ASN A 238 2.49 23.96 15.67
N GLY A 239 1.97 22.81 16.13
CA GLY A 239 2.42 22.16 17.37
C GLY A 239 3.21 20.85 17.23
N PHE A 240 3.28 20.24 16.05
CA PHE A 240 3.77 18.86 15.94
C PHE A 240 5.24 18.70 15.48
N PHE A 241 5.99 19.81 15.26
CA PHE A 241 7.31 19.73 14.61
C PHE A 241 8.52 20.06 15.51
N LEU A 242 8.39 20.21 16.84
CA LEU A 242 9.51 20.71 17.66
C LEU A 242 9.85 19.93 18.94
N GLU A 243 9.69 18.61 18.97
CA GLU A 243 10.21 17.80 20.09
C GLU A 243 10.97 16.55 19.63
N PHE A 244 12.08 16.77 18.91
CA PHE A 244 13.21 15.84 18.89
C PHE A 244 14.53 16.62 18.82
N HIS A 245 15.05 16.97 19.99
CA HIS A 245 16.45 17.33 20.18
C HIS A 245 16.98 16.75 21.50
#